data_AF-A0A0F2SJF5-F1
#
_entry.id   AF-A0A0F2SJF5-F1
#
_cell.length_a   1.000
_cell.length_b   1.000
_cell.length_c   1.000
_cell.angle_alpha   90.00
_cell.angle_beta   90.00
_cell.angle_gamma   90.00
#
_symmetry.space_group_name_H-M   'P 1'
#
loop_
_entity.id
_entity.type
_entity.pdbx_description
1 polymer ?
#
loop_
_entity_poly.entity_id
_entity_poly.type
_entity_poly.pdbx_seq_one_letter_code
_entity_poly.pdbx_strand_id
1 'polypeptide(L)' 'MPELTIQQTLLLAKEGNELIREEFIQNHKPFIMKICFNICKRYLTWGHDDELSIALVAFNEA' A
#
# COMPACT_ATOMS: atom_id res chain seq x y z
N MET A 1 -11.58 4.13 -19.10
CA MET A 1 -10.43 4.98 -18.73
C MET A 1 -9.18 4.25 -19.20
N PRO A 2 -8.18 4.90 -19.83
CA PRO A 2 -6.98 4.20 -20.25
C PRO A 2 -6.27 3.60 -19.03
N GLU A 3 -5.83 2.35 -19.13
CA GLU A 3 -5.13 1.65 -18.07
C GLU A 3 -3.72 2.26 -17.92
N LEU A 4 -3.50 2.98 -16.82
CA LEU A 4 -2.18 3.55 -16.53
C LEU A 4 -1.21 2.42 -16.19
N THR A 5 -0.04 2.45 -16.79
CA THR A 5 1.03 1.51 -16.43
C THR A 5 1.52 1.80 -15.01
N ILE A 6 2.07 0.79 -14.32
CA ILE A 6 2.63 0.93 -12.96
C ILE A 6 3.63 2.09 -12.88
N GLN A 7 4.45 2.28 -13.90
CA GLN A 7 5.45 3.36 -13.96
C GLN A 7 4.79 4.74 -14.00
N GLN A 8 3.70 4.90 -14.76
CA GLN A 8 2.95 6.16 -14.85
C GLN A 8 2.20 6.44 -13.54
N THR A 9 1.56 5.43 -12.96
CA THR A 9 0.89 5.53 -11.66
C THR A 9 1.87 5.97 -10.57
N LEU A 10 3.07 5.40 -10.55
CA LEU A 10 4.11 5.77 -9.59
C LEU A 10 4.60 7.20 -9.80
N LEU A 11 4.78 7.64 -11.05
CA LEU A 11 5.18 9.01 -11.36
C LEU A 11 4.13 10.01 -10.84
N LEU A 12 2.85 9.80 -11.18
CA LEU A 12 1.76 10.67 -10.77
C LEU A 12 1.58 10.69 -9.24
N ALA A 13 1.70 9.54 -8.58
CA ALA A 13 1.65 9.45 -7.12
C ALA A 13 2.78 10.27 -6.47
N LYS A 14 4.00 10.23 -7.05
CA LYS A 14 5.16 11.01 -6.57
C LYS A 14 5.05 12.51 -6.87
N GLU A 15 4.37 12.88 -7.96
CA GLU A 15 4.08 14.29 -8.28
C GLU A 15 3.00 14.93 -7.38
N GLY A 16 2.46 14.17 -6.42
CA GLY A 16 1.50 14.67 -5.43
C GLY A 16 0.04 14.40 -5.80
N ASN A 17 -0.23 13.54 -6.79
CA ASN A 17 -1.60 13.10 -7.06
C ASN A 17 -2.08 12.12 -5.98
N GLU A 18 -2.78 12.64 -4.99
CA GLU A 18 -3.21 11.88 -3.81
C GLU A 18 -4.19 10.76 -4.13
N LEU A 19 -5.07 10.95 -5.13
CA LEU A 19 -6.03 9.93 -5.55
C LEU A 19 -5.31 8.72 -6.15
N ILE A 20 -4.34 8.97 -7.03
CA ILE A 20 -3.54 7.91 -7.66
C ILE A 20 -2.64 7.23 -6.62
N ARG A 21 -2.08 8.00 -5.68
CA ARG A 21 -1.30 7.46 -4.55
C ARG A 21 -2.15 6.55 -3.67
N GLU A 22 -3.33 7.00 -3.26
CA GLU A 22 -4.25 6.22 -2.44
C GLU A 22 -4.70 4.95 -3.18
N GLU A 23 -5.10 5.05 -4.45
CA GLU A 23 -5.47 3.90 -5.27
C GLU A 23 -4.32 2.89 -5.37
N PHE A 24 -3.10 3.38 -5.60
CA PHE A 24 -1.91 2.54 -5.64
C PHE A 24 -1.68 1.80 -4.32
N ILE A 25 -1.76 2.49 -3.18
CA ILE A 25 -1.61 1.89 -1.85
C ILE A 25 -2.71 0.85 -1.58
N GLN A 26 -3.96 1.18 -1.89
CA GLN A 26 -5.10 0.27 -1.70
C GLN A 26 -4.93 -1.02 -2.52
N ASN A 27 -4.49 -0.91 -3.77
CA ASN A 27 -4.21 -2.06 -4.63
C ASN A 27 -3.08 -2.95 -4.09
N HIS A 28 -2.15 -2.39 -3.30
CA HIS A 28 -1.03 -3.12 -2.70
C HIS A 28 -1.28 -3.60 -1.26
N LYS A 29 -2.45 -3.33 -0.67
CA LYS A 29 -2.83 -3.87 0.66
C LYS A 29 -2.67 -5.39 0.80
N PRO A 30 -3.06 -6.23 -0.18
CA PRO A 30 -2.84 -7.68 -0.07
C PRO A 30 -1.36 -8.06 0.03
N PHE A 31 -0.48 -7.33 -0.66
CA PHE A 31 0.97 -7.52 -0.57
C PHE A 31 1.49 -7.17 0.82
N ILE A 32 1.12 -6.00 1.33
CA ILE A 32 1.48 -5.55 2.69
C ILE A 32 1.03 -6.59 3.73
N MET A 33 -0.23 -7.00 3.66
CA MET A 33 -0.79 -8.01 4.55
C MET A 33 -0.03 -9.33 4.51
N LYS A 34 0.34 -9.80 3.31
CA LYS A 34 1.11 -11.04 3.13
C LYS A 34 2.48 -10.96 3.81
N ILE A 35 3.18 -9.83 3.67
CA ILE A 35 4.48 -9.62 4.30
C ILE A 35 4.35 -9.58 5.83
N CYS A 36 3.41 -8.79 6.36
CA CYS A 36 3.17 -8.70 7.80
C CYS A 36 2.76 -10.06 8.39
N PHE A 37 1.88 -10.80 7.73
CA PHE A 37 1.50 -12.16 8.15
C PHE A 37 2.73 -13.09 8.23
N ASN A 38 3.59 -13.06 7.21
CA ASN A 38 4.79 -13.89 7.17
C ASN A 38 5.80 -13.56 8.27
N ILE A 39 5.79 -12.34 8.80
CA ILE A 39 6.67 -11.90 9.89
C ILE A 39 6.02 -12.20 11.24
N CYS A 40 4.77 -11.75 11.45
CA CYS A 40 4.06 -11.88 12.72
C CYS A 40 3.59 -13.31 13.02
N LYS A 41 3.52 -14.18 12.01
CA LYS A 41 3.09 -15.59 12.10
C LYS A 41 1.66 -15.77 12.67
N ARG A 42 0.81 -14.77 12.52
CA ARG A 42 -0.59 -14.76 12.95
C ARG A 42 -1.44 -13.97 11.95
N TYR A 43 -2.76 -14.21 11.96
CA TYR A 43 -3.70 -13.36 11.23
C TYR A 43 -3.70 -11.94 11.79
N LEU A 44 -3.81 -10.97 10.89
CA LEU A 44 -3.84 -9.53 11.18
C LEU A 44 -5.14 -8.95 10.62
N THR A 45 -5.63 -7.88 11.23
CA THR A 45 -6.90 -7.23 10.91
C THR A 45 -6.67 -5.74 10.70
N TRP A 46 -7.06 -5.24 9.53
CA TRP A 46 -6.99 -3.81 9.23
C TRP A 46 -7.81 -2.99 10.24
N GLY A 47 -7.23 -1.91 10.75
CA GLY A 47 -7.87 -1.04 11.75
C GLY A 47 -7.81 -1.55 13.18
N HIS A 48 -7.22 -2.73 13.42
CA HIS A 48 -6.99 -3.27 14.76
C HIS A 48 -5.50 -3.50 15.04
N ASP A 49 -4.78 -4.07 14.07
CA ASP A 49 -3.36 -4.41 14.24
C ASP A 49 -2.44 -3.28 13.78
N ASP A 50 -1.63 -2.76 14.70
CA ASP A 50 -0.71 -1.64 14.46
C ASP A 50 0.35 -1.97 13.41
N GLU A 51 0.74 -3.24 13.26
CA GLU A 51 1.75 -3.67 12.28
C GLU A 51 1.31 -3.35 10.85
N LEU A 52 0.02 -3.45 10.57
CA LEU A 52 -0.54 -3.10 9.25
C LEU A 52 -0.54 -1.60 9.02
N SER A 53 -0.82 -0.80 10.05
CA SER A 53 -0.77 0.67 9.99
C SER A 53 0.66 1.16 9.77
N ILE A 54 1.63 0.62 10.50
CA ILE A 54 3.06 0.95 10.35
C ILE A 54 3.54 0.54 8.95
N ALA A 55 3.18 -0.65 8.48
CA ALA A 55 3.59 -1.12 7.16
C ALA A 55 3.00 -0.28 6.03
N LEU A 56 1.77 0.23 6.16
CA LEU A 56 1.20 1.19 5.21
C LEU A 56 1.98 2.49 5.15
N VAL A 57 2.34 3.06 6.31
CA VAL A 57 3.13 4.30 6.37
C VAL A 57 4.49 4.08 5.73
N ALA A 58 5.20 3.01 6.10
CA ALA A 58 6.50 2.68 5.53
C ALA A 58 6.43 2.43 4.01
N PHE A 59 5.35 1.79 3.52
CA PHE A 59 5.14 1.59 2.09
C PHE A 59 4.89 2.91 1.35
N ASN A 60 4.16 3.84 1.96
CA ASN A 60 3.90 5.17 1.37
C ASN A 60 5.12 6.09 1.38
N GLU A 61 6.05 5.91 2.33
CA GLU A 61 7.28 6.72 2.43
C GLU A 61 8.43 6.26 1.50
N ALA A 62 8.38 5.03 1.00
CA ALA A 62 9.45 4.43 0.17
C ALA A 62 9.49 4.97 -1.28
#